data_AF-A0A947BKV6-F1
#
_entry.id   AF-A0A947BKV6-F1
#
_cell.length_a   1.000
_cell.length_b   1.000
_cell.length_c   1.000
_cell.angle_alpha   90.00
_cell.angle_beta   90.00
_cell.angle_gamma   90.00
#
_symmetry.space_group_name_H-M   'P 1'
#
loop_
_entity.id
_entity.type
_entity.pdbx_description
1 polymer ?
#
loop_
_entity_poly.entity_id
_entity_poly.type
_entity_poly.pdbx_seq_one_letter_code
_entity_poly.pdbx_strand_id
1 'polypeptide(L)'
;MENLIDIILLGFLVMIAIAIIRLRDLFAIVILFGIYSFLTAVLFMDLDAVDVAFTEAAVGAGVTTVLMLSSLYLTSRWEAAPRHSSFLPLLVVIITGAVLVYSTLDAPLYGDPSAPVHQHVAPRYIQKGPTEVGMPNMVTAVLASYRGYDTFGETFVIFTAGLGVMLLLGIQKPHKPRPELNTIEDEIVLKVVVKLLIPLILLYGLYVQFHGDFGAGGGFQAGVIFATGFILYDLAFGEKEVRKVVPAHWLPRLAALGVLIYGGVGMISLLNNKPFLDYSALAHDPVHGQHLGVLLVELGVGITVFSVILLIFYVLANRRRQS
;
A
#
# COMPACT_ATOMS: atom_id res chain seq x y z
N MET A 1 -2.63 3.66 -31.12
CA MET A 1 -3.21 4.68 -30.23
C MET A 1 -2.65 4.49 -28.83
N GLU A 2 -2.56 3.25 -28.36
CA GLU A 2 -1.86 2.81 -27.13
C GLU A 2 -0.46 3.41 -26.98
N ASN A 3 0.46 3.21 -27.94
CA ASN A 3 1.80 3.81 -27.86
C ASN A 3 1.82 5.35 -27.68
N LEU A 4 0.78 6.06 -28.13
CA LEU A 4 0.70 7.51 -27.94
C LEU A 4 0.29 7.85 -26.50
N ILE A 5 -0.61 7.07 -25.90
CA ILE A 5 -1.01 7.21 -24.49
C ILE A 5 0.19 6.95 -23.60
N ASP A 6 0.92 5.85 -23.82
CA ASP A 6 2.15 5.53 -23.10
C ASP A 6 3.18 6.66 -23.15
N ILE A 7 3.49 7.16 -24.36
CA ILE A 7 4.46 8.25 -24.55
C ILE A 7 4.00 9.52 -23.82
N ILE A 8 2.70 9.83 -23.84
CA ILE A 8 2.14 10.99 -23.14
C ILE A 8 2.25 10.81 -21.62
N LEU A 9 1.86 9.66 -21.08
CA LEU A 9 1.92 9.36 -19.65
C LEU A 9 3.36 9.40 -19.14
N LEU A 10 4.29 8.72 -19.84
CA LEU A 10 5.72 8.76 -19.53
C LEU A 10 6.29 10.18 -19.64
N GLY A 11 5.87 10.94 -20.65
CA GLY A 11 6.22 12.35 -20.80
C GLY A 11 5.78 13.19 -19.58
N PHE A 12 4.55 13.00 -19.10
CA PHE A 12 4.07 13.66 -17.88
C PHE A 12 4.86 13.23 -16.64
N LEU A 13 5.17 11.94 -16.48
CA LEU A 13 5.99 11.45 -15.36
C LEU A 13 7.38 12.11 -15.35
N VAL A 14 8.04 12.20 -16.51
CA VAL A 14 9.34 12.89 -16.64
C VAL A 14 9.22 14.38 -16.32
N MET A 15 8.19 15.06 -16.84
CA MET A 15 7.96 16.48 -16.54
C MET A 15 7.74 16.73 -15.05
N ILE A 16 6.95 15.89 -14.38
CA ILE A 16 6.70 16.00 -12.94
C ILE A 16 7.95 15.69 -12.14
N ALA A 17 8.74 14.68 -12.52
CA ALA A 17 10.01 14.37 -11.86
C ALA A 17 10.98 15.57 -11.94
N ILE A 18 11.10 16.21 -13.11
CA ILE A 18 11.91 17.43 -13.27
C ILE A 18 11.34 18.56 -12.40
N ALA A 19 10.03 18.74 -12.34
CA ALA A 19 9.40 19.76 -11.51
C ALA A 19 9.68 19.55 -10.02
N ILE A 20 9.58 18.30 -9.52
CA ILE A 20 9.88 17.93 -8.14
C ILE A 20 11.33 18.31 -7.77
N ILE A 21 12.30 18.01 -8.65
CA ILE A 21 13.73 18.31 -8.41
C ILE A 21 14.01 19.84 -8.39
N ARG A 22 13.19 20.63 -9.09
CA ARG A 22 13.39 22.08 -9.24
C ARG A 22 12.71 22.91 -8.16
N LEU A 23 11.65 22.38 -7.56
CA LEU A 23 10.87 23.07 -6.54
C LEU A 23 11.57 23.00 -5.17
N ARG A 24 11.32 24.02 -4.34
CA ARG A 24 11.77 24.07 -2.94
C ARG A 24 10.61 24.09 -1.94
N ASP A 25 9.38 24.22 -2.45
CA ASP A 25 8.17 24.13 -1.64
C ASP A 25 7.82 22.65 -1.46
N LEU A 26 8.08 22.12 -0.27
CA LEU A 26 7.88 20.73 0.06
C LEU A 26 6.39 20.36 0.01
N PHE A 27 5.48 21.29 0.29
CA PHE A 27 4.05 21.04 0.12
C PHE A 27 3.73 20.76 -1.35
N ALA A 28 4.22 21.60 -2.27
CA ALA A 28 4.04 21.39 -3.70
C ALA A 28 4.68 20.07 -4.17
N ILE A 29 5.86 19.72 -3.63
CA ILE A 29 6.54 18.45 -3.94
C ILE A 29 5.69 17.25 -3.52
N VAL A 30 5.09 17.27 -2.33
CA VAL A 30 4.22 16.17 -1.86
C VAL A 30 2.98 16.02 -2.74
N ILE A 31 2.35 17.13 -3.14
CA ILE A 31 1.23 17.09 -4.09
C ILE A 31 1.67 16.51 -5.45
N LEU A 32 2.84 16.91 -5.96
CA LEU A 32 3.39 16.37 -7.21
C LEU A 32 3.74 14.89 -7.11
N PHE A 33 4.24 14.39 -5.97
CA PHE A 33 4.42 12.95 -5.74
C PHE A 33 3.09 12.19 -5.77
N GLY A 34 2.02 12.77 -5.20
CA GLY A 34 0.68 12.20 -5.29
C GLY A 34 0.18 12.12 -6.73
N ILE A 35 0.38 13.18 -7.52
CA ILE A 35 0.02 13.20 -8.95
C ILE A 35 0.88 12.21 -9.74
N TYR A 36 2.18 12.13 -9.46
CA TYR A 36 3.09 11.16 -10.08
C TYR A 36 2.61 9.72 -9.84
N SER A 37 2.27 9.40 -8.59
CA SER A 37 1.75 8.09 -8.20
C SER A 37 0.42 7.80 -8.91
N PHE A 38 -0.48 8.78 -8.98
CA PHE A 38 -1.75 8.64 -9.69
C PHE A 38 -1.57 8.40 -11.20
N LEU A 39 -0.66 9.11 -11.85
CA LEU A 39 -0.33 8.88 -13.26
C LEU A 39 0.33 7.51 -13.48
N THR A 40 1.14 7.05 -12.52
CA THR A 40 1.73 5.72 -12.54
C THR A 40 0.65 4.64 -12.40
N ALA A 41 -0.36 4.85 -11.56
CA ALA A 41 -1.53 3.98 -11.48
C ALA A 41 -2.30 3.93 -12.81
N VAL A 42 -2.49 5.07 -13.49
CA VAL A 42 -3.10 5.12 -14.83
C VAL A 42 -2.24 4.35 -15.85
N LEU A 43 -0.92 4.48 -15.80
CA LEU A 43 -0.02 3.72 -16.66
C LEU A 43 -0.14 2.21 -16.40
N PHE A 44 -0.18 1.76 -15.14
CA PHE A 44 -0.41 0.34 -14.83
C PHE A 44 -1.78 -0.15 -15.28
N MET A 45 -2.81 0.70 -15.26
CA MET A 45 -4.12 0.37 -15.80
C MET A 45 -4.06 0.19 -17.33
N ASP A 46 -3.31 1.04 -18.04
CA ASP A 46 -3.10 0.94 -19.50
C ASP A 46 -2.33 -0.33 -19.86
N LEU A 47 -1.44 -0.80 -18.97
CA LEU A 47 -0.70 -2.06 -19.10
C LEU A 47 -1.47 -3.30 -18.63
N ASP A 48 -2.80 -3.21 -18.45
CA ASP A 48 -3.69 -4.27 -17.95
C ASP A 48 -3.30 -4.84 -16.56
N ALA A 49 -2.53 -4.09 -15.77
CA ALA A 49 -2.09 -4.46 -14.43
C ALA A 49 -3.01 -3.85 -13.35
N VAL A 50 -4.29 -4.19 -13.39
CA VAL A 50 -5.35 -3.54 -12.58
C VAL A 50 -5.09 -3.63 -11.07
N ASP A 51 -4.67 -4.78 -10.55
CA ASP A 51 -4.35 -4.95 -9.12
C ASP A 51 -3.17 -4.05 -8.67
N VAL A 52 -2.17 -3.88 -9.54
CA VAL A 52 -1.01 -3.02 -9.29
C VAL A 52 -1.41 -1.55 -9.37
N ALA A 53 -2.18 -1.18 -10.40
CA ALA A 53 -2.75 0.16 -10.56
C ALA A 53 -3.58 0.57 -9.33
N PHE A 54 -4.42 -0.35 -8.85
CA PHE A 54 -5.27 -0.09 -7.70
C PHE A 54 -4.45 0.08 -6.41
N THR A 55 -3.42 -0.75 -6.23
CA THR A 55 -2.48 -0.61 -5.10
C THR A 55 -1.76 0.73 -5.15
N GLU A 56 -1.26 1.14 -6.31
CA GLU A 56 -0.56 2.42 -6.50
C GLU A 56 -1.48 3.62 -6.24
N ALA A 57 -2.74 3.55 -6.70
CA ALA A 57 -3.73 4.58 -6.42
C ALA A 57 -4.05 4.69 -4.92
N ALA A 58 -4.25 3.57 -4.23
CA ALA A 58 -4.58 3.56 -2.80
C ALA A 58 -3.40 3.98 -1.92
N VAL A 59 -2.20 3.45 -2.19
CA VAL A 59 -1.04 3.58 -1.33
C VAL A 59 -0.19 4.78 -1.72
N GLY A 60 0.22 4.85 -2.99
CA GLY A 60 1.10 5.90 -3.51
C GLY A 60 0.37 7.24 -3.52
N ALA A 61 -0.70 7.33 -4.31
CA ALA A 61 -1.46 8.57 -4.43
C ALA A 61 -2.29 8.90 -3.18
N GLY A 62 -2.91 7.89 -2.55
CA GLY A 62 -3.78 8.06 -1.39
C GLY A 62 -3.04 8.25 -0.06
N VAL A 63 -2.72 7.15 0.62
CA VAL A 63 -2.20 7.17 1.99
C VAL A 63 -0.85 7.88 2.12
N THR A 64 0.09 7.62 1.21
CA THR A 64 1.45 8.17 1.31
C THR A 64 1.43 9.69 1.22
N THR A 65 0.61 10.27 0.35
CA THR A 65 0.41 11.72 0.28
C THR A 65 -0.04 12.28 1.64
N VAL A 66 -1.02 11.63 2.29
CA VAL A 66 -1.50 12.08 3.61
C VAL A 66 -0.43 11.93 4.69
N LEU A 67 0.33 10.82 4.68
CA LEU A 67 1.44 10.60 5.61
C LEU A 67 2.57 11.62 5.41
N MET A 68 2.91 11.96 4.17
CA MET A 68 3.91 12.97 3.84
C MET A 68 3.43 14.38 4.21
N LEU A 69 2.16 14.73 3.98
CA LEU A 69 1.61 15.99 4.45
C LEU A 69 1.61 16.08 5.98
N SER A 70 1.31 14.96 6.66
CA SER A 70 1.36 14.86 8.12
C SER A 70 2.79 15.04 8.65
N SER A 71 3.79 14.50 7.96
CA SER A 71 5.19 14.68 8.32
C SER A 71 5.69 16.10 8.01
N LEU A 72 5.24 16.73 6.93
CA LEU A 72 5.57 18.12 6.60
C LEU A 72 5.10 19.11 7.66
N TYR A 73 4.02 18.81 8.36
CA TYR A 73 3.59 19.64 9.49
C TYR A 73 4.63 19.63 10.64
N LEU A 74 5.42 18.56 10.77
CA LEU A 74 6.49 18.44 11.76
C LEU A 74 7.81 19.03 11.29
N THR A 75 7.89 19.48 10.04
CA THR A 75 9.11 20.02 9.42
C THR A 75 8.84 21.39 8.81
N SER A 76 9.80 21.96 8.10
CA SER A 76 9.62 23.23 7.39
C SER A 76 8.92 23.00 6.05
N ARG A 77 8.10 23.97 5.61
CA ARG A 77 7.51 23.95 4.26
C ARG A 77 8.57 24.12 3.16
N TRP A 78 9.65 24.84 3.45
CA TRP A 78 10.68 25.15 2.48
C TRP A 78 11.95 24.35 2.76
N GLU A 79 12.54 23.82 1.70
CA GLU A 79 13.84 23.15 1.75
C GLU A 79 14.95 24.15 2.11
N ALA A 80 15.89 23.73 2.96
CA ALA A 80 17.07 24.51 3.27
C ALA A 80 18.00 24.60 2.04
N ALA A 81 18.65 25.75 1.84
CA ALA A 81 19.59 25.91 0.73
C ALA A 81 20.77 24.92 0.86
N PRO A 82 21.18 24.26 -0.24
CA PRO A 82 22.26 23.29 -0.20
C PRO A 82 23.57 23.94 0.25
N ARG A 83 24.25 23.31 1.21
CA ARG A 83 25.55 23.76 1.75
C ARG A 83 26.77 23.27 0.95
N HIS A 84 26.58 22.27 0.09
CA HIS A 84 27.64 21.63 -0.70
C HIS A 84 27.29 21.61 -2.18
N SER A 85 28.30 21.43 -3.04
CA SER A 85 28.10 21.30 -4.48
C SER A 85 27.41 19.97 -4.82
N SER A 86 26.45 20.03 -5.74
CA SER A 86 25.66 18.88 -6.18
C SER A 86 26.38 18.01 -7.22
N PHE A 87 27.62 18.31 -7.58
CA PHE A 87 28.31 17.65 -8.69
C PHE A 87 28.52 16.16 -8.46
N LEU A 88 29.02 15.77 -7.28
CA LEU A 88 29.25 14.36 -6.97
C LEU A 88 27.92 13.57 -6.85
N PRO A 89 26.89 14.04 -6.12
CA PRO A 89 25.58 13.40 -6.15
C PRO A 89 24.98 13.28 -7.55
N LEU A 90 25.10 14.32 -8.38
CA LEU A 90 24.60 14.31 -9.75
C LEU A 90 25.33 13.27 -10.61
N LEU A 91 26.67 13.20 -10.50
CA LEU A 91 27.47 12.19 -11.19
C LEU A 91 27.02 10.77 -10.80
N VAL A 92 26.80 10.52 -9.50
CA VAL A 92 26.31 9.23 -9.00
C VAL A 92 24.95 8.90 -9.59
N VAL A 93 23.98 9.83 -9.55
CA VAL A 93 22.63 9.61 -10.10
C VAL A 93 22.68 9.36 -11.62
N ILE A 94 23.51 10.10 -12.36
CA ILE A 94 23.66 9.89 -13.81
C ILE A 94 24.27 8.52 -14.11
N ILE A 95 25.32 8.11 -13.39
CA ILE A 95 25.95 6.80 -13.57
C ILE A 95 24.95 5.69 -13.22
N THR A 96 24.27 5.79 -12.08
CA THR A 96 23.25 4.81 -11.68
C THR A 96 22.12 4.74 -12.70
N GLY A 97 21.61 5.88 -13.16
CA GLY A 97 20.58 5.93 -14.20
C GLY A 97 21.05 5.32 -15.52
N ALA A 98 22.27 5.62 -15.97
CA ALA A 98 22.85 5.04 -17.17
C ALA A 98 23.03 3.52 -17.05
N VAL A 99 23.45 3.02 -15.87
CA VAL A 99 23.56 1.58 -15.60
C VAL A 99 22.18 0.93 -15.65
N LEU A 100 21.15 1.53 -15.04
CA LEU A 100 19.78 0.99 -15.10
C LEU A 100 19.26 0.92 -16.54
N VAL A 101 19.46 1.98 -17.34
CA VAL A 101 19.07 1.99 -18.77
C VAL A 101 19.88 0.99 -19.59
N TYR A 102 21.19 0.84 -19.31
CA TYR A 102 22.01 -0.19 -19.95
C TYR A 102 21.48 -1.59 -19.62
N SER A 103 21.14 -1.85 -18.34
CA SER A 103 20.58 -3.14 -17.91
C SER A 103 19.24 -3.46 -18.56
N THR A 104 18.43 -2.47 -18.98
CA THR A 104 17.19 -2.76 -19.71
C THR A 104 17.42 -3.21 -21.15
N LEU A 105 18.63 -3.03 -21.71
CA LEU A 105 18.95 -3.53 -23.06
C LEU A 105 19.08 -5.06 -23.12
N ASP A 106 19.45 -5.68 -22.00
CA ASP A 106 19.51 -7.15 -21.86
C ASP A 106 18.15 -7.76 -21.47
N ALA A 107 17.15 -6.93 -21.15
CA ALA A 107 15.81 -7.39 -20.82
C ALA A 107 15.05 -7.79 -22.10
N PRO A 108 14.23 -8.85 -22.07
CA PRO A 108 13.32 -9.17 -23.18
C PRO A 108 12.43 -7.97 -23.51
N LEU A 109 12.11 -7.83 -24.79
CA LEU A 109 11.15 -6.80 -25.21
C LEU A 109 9.81 -7.03 -24.53
N TYR A 110 9.10 -5.94 -24.25
CA TYR A 110 7.76 -6.01 -23.68
C TYR A 110 6.84 -6.85 -24.58
N GLY A 111 6.18 -7.85 -23.98
CA GLY A 111 5.27 -8.76 -24.68
C GLY A 111 5.94 -9.82 -25.56
N ASP A 112 7.27 -9.97 -25.52
CA ASP A 112 7.99 -10.97 -26.32
C ASP A 112 7.58 -12.40 -25.93
N PRO A 113 6.93 -13.18 -26.81
CA PRO A 113 6.52 -14.55 -26.50
C PRO A 113 7.68 -15.47 -26.12
N SER A 114 8.91 -15.14 -26.56
CA SER A 114 10.12 -15.91 -26.27
C SER A 114 10.73 -15.59 -24.90
N ALA A 115 10.23 -14.57 -24.18
CA ALA A 115 10.74 -14.22 -22.86
C ALA A 115 10.60 -15.40 -21.88
N PRO A 116 11.57 -15.62 -20.97
CA PRO A 116 11.58 -16.80 -20.09
C PRO A 116 10.27 -17.02 -19.30
N VAL A 117 9.63 -15.94 -18.84
CA VAL A 117 8.36 -16.00 -18.08
C VAL A 117 7.20 -16.55 -18.92
N HIS A 118 7.17 -16.28 -20.22
CA HIS A 118 6.13 -16.72 -21.14
C HIS A 118 6.31 -18.16 -21.62
N GLN A 119 7.47 -18.78 -21.34
CA GLN A 119 7.77 -20.14 -21.78
C GLN A 119 7.26 -21.23 -20.82
N HIS A 120 7.19 -20.94 -19.52
CA HIS A 120 6.80 -21.97 -18.54
C HIS A 120 5.96 -21.46 -17.37
N VAL A 121 6.29 -20.30 -16.78
CA VAL A 121 5.58 -19.79 -15.59
C VAL A 121 4.19 -19.28 -15.95
N ALA A 122 4.12 -18.29 -16.85
CA ALA A 122 2.85 -17.66 -17.21
C ALA A 122 1.87 -18.66 -17.86
N PRO A 123 2.28 -19.54 -18.81
CA PRO A 123 1.38 -20.56 -19.34
C PRO A 123 0.81 -21.48 -18.27
N ARG A 124 1.62 -21.86 -17.26
CA ARG A 124 1.13 -22.69 -16.16
C ARG A 124 0.08 -21.97 -15.34
N TYR A 125 0.33 -20.73 -14.90
CA TYR A 125 -0.64 -19.97 -14.10
C TYR A 125 -1.95 -19.75 -14.86
N ILE A 126 -1.88 -19.42 -16.15
CA ILE A 126 -3.06 -19.19 -16.99
C ILE A 126 -3.84 -20.50 -17.22
N GLN A 127 -3.17 -21.59 -17.57
CA GLN A 127 -3.84 -22.83 -17.97
C GLN A 127 -4.24 -23.72 -16.79
N LYS A 128 -3.41 -23.77 -15.73
CA LYS A 128 -3.63 -24.65 -14.58
C LYS A 128 -4.19 -23.92 -13.36
N GLY A 129 -4.05 -22.60 -13.25
CA GLY A 129 -4.58 -21.79 -12.14
C GLY A 129 -6.06 -22.06 -11.83
N PRO A 130 -6.95 -22.08 -12.83
CA PRO A 130 -8.38 -22.38 -12.61
C PRO A 130 -8.63 -23.79 -12.04
N THR A 131 -7.75 -24.75 -12.28
CA THR A 131 -7.88 -26.12 -11.76
C THR A 131 -7.15 -26.35 -10.43
N GLU A 132 -6.03 -25.66 -10.21
CA GLU A 132 -5.17 -25.85 -9.03
C GLU A 132 -5.63 -24.96 -7.85
N VAL A 133 -6.09 -23.74 -8.14
CA VAL A 133 -6.51 -22.73 -7.14
C VAL A 133 -8.01 -22.42 -7.27
N GLY A 134 -8.55 -22.40 -8.48
CA GLY A 134 -9.98 -22.18 -8.73
C GLY A 134 -10.45 -20.74 -8.58
N MET A 135 -9.54 -19.78 -8.55
CA MET A 135 -9.83 -18.35 -8.52
C MET A 135 -9.69 -17.74 -9.91
N PRO A 136 -10.64 -16.89 -10.37
CA PRO A 136 -10.50 -16.20 -11.64
C PRO A 136 -9.47 -15.06 -11.60
N ASN A 137 -9.24 -14.40 -10.45
CA ASN A 137 -8.16 -13.43 -10.33
C ASN A 137 -6.80 -14.15 -10.26
N MET A 138 -6.06 -14.11 -11.38
CA MET A 138 -4.73 -14.71 -11.48
C MET A 138 -3.69 -14.03 -10.60
N VAL A 139 -3.79 -12.72 -10.37
CA VAL A 139 -2.83 -11.99 -9.53
C VAL A 139 -2.95 -12.46 -8.08
N THR A 140 -4.15 -12.50 -7.55
CA THR A 140 -4.44 -13.02 -6.20
C THR A 140 -4.03 -14.48 -6.06
N ALA A 141 -4.35 -15.33 -7.04
CA ALA A 141 -3.93 -16.73 -7.03
C ALA A 141 -2.40 -16.88 -7.00
N VAL A 142 -1.67 -16.04 -7.75
CA VAL A 142 -0.21 -16.05 -7.76
C VAL A 142 0.35 -15.56 -6.43
N LEU A 143 -0.10 -14.41 -5.93
CA LEU A 143 0.45 -13.80 -4.71
C LEU A 143 0.10 -14.62 -3.45
N ALA A 144 -1.16 -15.00 -3.28
CA ALA A 144 -1.63 -15.63 -2.05
C ALA A 144 -1.42 -17.16 -2.02
N SER A 145 -1.40 -17.84 -3.17
CA SER A 145 -1.22 -19.30 -3.26
C SER A 145 0.16 -19.68 -3.83
N TYR A 146 0.38 -19.54 -5.15
CA TYR A 146 1.62 -20.03 -5.79
C TYR A 146 2.91 -19.44 -5.21
N ARG A 147 2.88 -18.16 -4.84
CA ARG A 147 3.98 -17.39 -4.28
C ARG A 147 3.62 -16.84 -2.89
N GLY A 148 2.82 -17.60 -2.13
CA GLY A 148 2.39 -17.21 -0.78
C GLY A 148 3.52 -16.90 0.20
N TYR A 149 4.75 -17.40 -0.03
CA TYR A 149 5.92 -17.03 0.76
C TYR A 149 6.34 -15.57 0.57
N ASP A 150 6.21 -15.04 -0.64
CA ASP A 150 6.62 -13.67 -0.95
C ASP A 150 5.68 -12.69 -0.24
N THR A 151 4.37 -12.90 -0.35
CA THR A 151 3.37 -12.08 0.37
C THR A 151 3.47 -12.25 1.89
N PHE A 152 3.83 -13.43 2.39
CA PHE A 152 4.11 -13.61 3.82
C PHE A 152 5.32 -12.78 4.27
N GLY A 153 6.40 -12.81 3.47
CA GLY A 153 7.60 -11.99 3.69
C GLY A 153 7.29 -10.49 3.66
N GLU A 154 6.53 -10.02 2.68
CA GLU A 154 6.07 -8.64 2.59
C GLU A 154 5.26 -8.21 3.83
N THR A 155 4.37 -9.09 4.30
CA THR A 155 3.58 -8.84 5.52
C THR A 155 4.48 -8.68 6.74
N PHE A 156 5.53 -9.50 6.86
CA PHE A 156 6.55 -9.34 7.90
C PHE A 156 7.35 -8.04 7.75
N VAL A 157 7.70 -7.64 6.53
CA VAL A 157 8.41 -6.37 6.27
C VAL A 157 7.55 -5.19 6.74
N ILE A 158 6.25 -5.17 6.43
CA ILE A 158 5.34 -4.11 6.86
C ILE A 158 5.17 -4.10 8.38
N PHE A 159 4.97 -5.28 8.98
CA PHE A 159 4.87 -5.42 10.43
C PHE A 159 6.14 -4.91 11.14
N THR A 160 7.32 -5.32 10.66
CA THR A 160 8.60 -4.90 11.24
C THR A 160 8.89 -3.42 11.01
N ALA A 161 8.50 -2.85 9.86
CA ALA A 161 8.55 -1.41 9.62
C ALA A 161 7.67 -0.65 10.62
N GLY A 162 6.44 -1.12 10.86
CA GLY A 162 5.54 -0.54 11.87
C GLY A 162 6.12 -0.59 13.28
N LEU A 163 6.73 -1.71 13.67
CA LEU A 163 7.46 -1.82 14.94
C LEU A 163 8.67 -0.87 14.98
N GLY A 164 9.42 -0.76 13.89
CA GLY A 164 10.55 0.17 13.77
C GLY A 164 10.13 1.61 14.00
N VAL A 165 9.04 2.06 13.36
CA VAL A 165 8.47 3.39 13.58
C VAL A 165 8.04 3.56 15.05
N MET A 166 7.39 2.57 15.63
CA MET A 166 6.95 2.60 17.03
C MET A 166 8.14 2.71 18.01
N LEU A 167 9.23 1.99 17.76
CA LEU A 167 10.44 2.01 18.59
C LEU A 167 11.22 3.31 18.44
N LEU A 168 11.34 3.84 17.22
CA LEU A 168 12.08 5.08 16.94
C LEU A 168 11.35 6.31 17.45
N LEU A 169 10.03 6.37 17.27
CA LEU A 169 9.25 7.57 17.58
C LEU A 169 8.53 7.49 18.93
N GLY A 170 8.33 6.29 19.47
CA GLY A 170 7.68 6.00 20.75
C GLY A 170 6.18 6.27 20.75
N ILE A 171 5.37 5.39 21.36
CA ILE A 171 3.98 5.74 21.72
C ILE A 171 4.04 6.64 22.96
N GLN A 172 4.22 7.95 22.73
CA GLN A 172 4.22 8.92 23.83
C GLN A 172 2.83 9.05 24.45
N LYS A 173 2.77 9.28 25.77
CA LYS A 173 1.52 9.46 26.51
C LYS A 173 0.68 10.59 25.89
N PRO A 174 -0.66 10.45 25.85
CA PRO A 174 -1.53 11.50 25.34
C PRO A 174 -1.26 12.82 26.08
N HIS A 175 -0.88 13.85 25.34
CA HIS A 175 -0.67 15.19 25.90
C HIS A 175 -2.02 15.89 26.10
N LYS A 176 -2.09 16.81 27.08
CA LYS A 176 -3.29 17.64 27.25
C LYS A 176 -3.48 18.52 26.01
N PRO A 177 -4.68 18.59 25.41
CA PRO A 177 -4.92 19.42 24.24
C PRO A 177 -4.63 20.89 24.59
N ARG A 178 -3.77 21.55 23.80
CA ARG A 178 -3.69 23.02 23.80
C ARG A 178 -5.01 23.58 23.22
N PRO A 179 -5.49 24.76 23.65
CA PRO A 179 -6.66 25.38 23.04
C PRO A 179 -6.35 25.64 21.56
N GLU A 180 -7.12 25.05 20.67
CA GLU A 180 -6.88 25.06 19.22
C GLU A 180 -7.25 26.42 18.61
N LEU A 181 -6.39 26.90 17.70
CA LEU A 181 -6.67 27.99 16.77
C LEU A 181 -7.47 27.40 15.61
N ASN A 182 -8.79 27.57 15.56
CA ASN A 182 -9.71 27.33 14.43
C ASN A 182 -9.14 26.44 13.30
N THR A 183 -9.12 25.12 13.51
CA THR A 183 -8.41 24.16 12.65
C THR A 183 -9.37 23.15 12.01
N ILE A 184 -10.03 23.46 10.88
CA ILE A 184 -10.79 22.49 10.03
C ILE A 184 -12.01 21.80 10.72
N GLU A 185 -11.97 21.53 12.02
CA GLU A 185 -13.01 20.92 12.84
C GLU A 185 -14.28 21.79 12.88
N ASP A 186 -14.18 23.09 12.60
CA ASP A 186 -15.34 23.99 12.53
C ASP A 186 -16.00 24.00 11.14
N GLU A 187 -15.40 23.38 10.13
CA GLU A 187 -15.96 23.31 8.78
C GLU A 187 -17.07 22.26 8.70
N ILE A 188 -18.30 22.71 8.93
CA ILE A 188 -19.52 21.89 8.93
C ILE A 188 -19.63 21.09 7.63
N VAL A 189 -19.28 21.71 6.48
CA VAL A 189 -19.36 21.06 5.16
C VAL A 189 -18.44 19.84 5.11
N LEU A 190 -17.19 19.96 5.57
CA LEU A 190 -16.24 18.85 5.58
C LEU A 190 -16.75 17.70 6.47
N LYS A 191 -17.22 18.02 7.68
CA LYS A 191 -17.75 17.00 8.61
C LYS A 191 -18.95 16.25 8.02
N VAL A 192 -19.87 16.95 7.36
CA VAL A 192 -21.03 16.33 6.71
C VAL A 192 -20.60 15.39 5.58
N VAL A 193 -19.71 15.86 4.70
CA VAL A 193 -19.20 15.06 3.57
C VAL A 193 -18.44 13.84 4.08
N VAL A 194 -17.52 14.00 5.03
CA VAL A 194 -16.73 12.88 5.58
C VAL A 194 -17.62 11.87 6.30
N LYS A 195 -18.62 12.32 7.07
CA LYS A 195 -19.58 11.42 7.73
C LYS A 195 -20.36 10.56 6.73
N LEU A 196 -20.67 11.10 5.55
CA LEU A 196 -21.33 10.38 4.47
C LEU A 196 -20.37 9.43 3.74
N LEU A 197 -19.12 9.83 3.55
CA LEU A 197 -18.11 9.03 2.84
C LEU A 197 -17.57 7.86 3.66
N ILE A 198 -17.42 7.98 4.99
CA ILE A 198 -16.81 6.90 5.81
C ILE A 198 -17.51 5.55 5.63
N PRO A 199 -18.86 5.43 5.76
CA PRO A 199 -19.53 4.16 5.53
C PRO A 199 -19.28 3.59 4.13
N LEU A 200 -19.22 4.45 3.12
CA LEU A 200 -18.94 4.04 1.73
C LEU A 200 -17.50 3.54 1.58
N ILE A 201 -16.53 4.23 2.17
CA ILE A 201 -15.11 3.83 2.15
C ILE A 201 -14.92 2.48 2.86
N LEU A 202 -15.52 2.31 4.05
CA LEU A 202 -15.41 1.06 4.81
C LEU A 202 -16.13 -0.09 4.09
N LEU A 203 -17.32 0.16 3.52
CA LEU A 203 -18.04 -0.83 2.72
C LEU A 203 -17.23 -1.23 1.48
N TYR A 204 -16.61 -0.26 0.81
CA TYR A 204 -15.73 -0.53 -0.33
C TYR A 204 -14.49 -1.32 0.10
N GLY A 205 -13.88 -1.01 1.25
CA GLY A 205 -12.81 -1.81 1.83
C GLY A 205 -13.22 -3.27 2.10
N LEU A 206 -14.42 -3.50 2.64
CA LEU A 206 -14.98 -4.85 2.80
C LEU A 206 -15.19 -5.53 1.44
N TYR A 207 -15.73 -4.82 0.46
CA TYR A 207 -15.90 -5.35 -0.89
C TYR A 207 -14.57 -5.82 -1.47
N VAL A 208 -13.53 -4.98 -1.42
CA VAL A 208 -12.18 -5.30 -1.91
C VAL A 208 -11.57 -6.48 -1.15
N GLN A 209 -11.81 -6.59 0.16
CA GLN A 209 -11.33 -7.70 1.00
C GLN A 209 -11.98 -9.04 0.64
N PHE A 210 -13.29 -9.04 0.36
CA PHE A 210 -14.07 -10.27 0.15
C PHE A 210 -14.22 -10.68 -1.32
N HIS A 211 -13.82 -9.82 -2.27
CA HIS A 211 -13.91 -10.08 -3.71
C HIS A 211 -12.53 -10.04 -4.40
N GLY A 212 -11.43 -10.10 -3.65
CA GLY A 212 -10.06 -10.10 -4.21
C GLY A 212 -9.75 -11.34 -5.06
N ASP A 213 -10.47 -12.44 -4.84
CA ASP A 213 -10.45 -13.67 -5.64
C ASP A 213 -11.17 -13.52 -6.99
N PHE A 214 -12.17 -12.64 -7.09
CA PHE A 214 -12.97 -12.41 -8.29
C PHE A 214 -12.54 -11.20 -9.13
N GLY A 215 -12.10 -10.13 -8.48
CA GLY A 215 -11.74 -8.87 -9.12
C GLY A 215 -10.46 -8.28 -8.54
N ALA A 216 -10.02 -7.16 -9.10
CA ALA A 216 -8.79 -6.50 -8.69
C ALA A 216 -8.87 -6.04 -7.22
N GLY A 217 -7.86 -6.37 -6.43
CA GLY A 217 -7.88 -6.06 -5.00
C GLY A 217 -7.12 -7.08 -4.16
N GLY A 218 -7.66 -7.35 -2.98
CA GLY A 218 -7.07 -8.23 -1.98
C GLY A 218 -6.86 -7.55 -0.63
N GLY A 219 -6.25 -8.31 0.28
CA GLY A 219 -6.08 -7.89 1.68
C GLY A 219 -5.29 -6.60 1.85
N PHE A 220 -4.22 -6.42 1.07
CA PHE A 220 -3.34 -5.27 1.21
C PHE A 220 -4.06 -3.95 0.92
N GLN A 221 -4.69 -3.84 -0.27
CA GLN A 221 -5.42 -2.65 -0.71
C GLN A 221 -6.61 -2.39 0.22
N ALA A 222 -7.33 -3.44 0.64
CA ALA A 222 -8.39 -3.31 1.63
C ALA A 222 -7.88 -2.66 2.91
N GLY A 223 -6.78 -3.17 3.48
CA GLY A 223 -6.17 -2.61 4.70
C GLY A 223 -5.81 -1.12 4.58
N VAL A 224 -5.29 -0.71 3.42
CA VAL A 224 -4.98 0.71 3.11
C VAL A 224 -6.26 1.55 3.05
N ILE A 225 -7.31 1.06 2.39
CA ILE A 225 -8.60 1.75 2.25
C ILE A 225 -9.25 1.94 3.63
N PHE A 226 -9.24 0.89 4.46
CA PHE A 226 -9.70 0.98 5.84
C PHE A 226 -8.91 2.04 6.61
N ALA A 227 -7.58 1.99 6.56
CA ALA A 227 -6.74 2.96 7.26
C ALA A 227 -7.03 4.39 6.79
N THR A 228 -7.20 4.60 5.48
CA THR A 228 -7.58 5.89 4.89
C THR A 228 -8.91 6.40 5.42
N GLY A 229 -9.92 5.54 5.56
CA GLY A 229 -11.21 5.92 6.14
C GLY A 229 -11.08 6.43 7.58
N PHE A 230 -10.27 5.76 8.40
CA PHE A 230 -10.00 6.19 9.78
C PHE A 230 -9.11 7.45 9.85
N ILE A 231 -8.15 7.60 8.95
CA ILE A 231 -7.34 8.81 8.82
C ILE A 231 -8.22 10.01 8.43
N LEU A 232 -9.11 9.84 7.45
CA LEU A 232 -10.05 10.89 7.04
C LEU A 232 -11.00 11.26 8.19
N TYR A 233 -11.46 10.27 8.97
CA TYR A 233 -12.23 10.51 10.18
C TYR A 233 -11.45 11.35 11.19
N ASP A 234 -10.16 11.06 11.39
CA ASP A 234 -9.28 11.80 12.30
C ASP A 234 -9.08 13.25 11.88
N LEU A 235 -8.83 13.47 10.59
CA LEU A 235 -8.64 14.81 10.04
C LEU A 235 -9.90 15.68 10.14
N ALA A 236 -11.10 15.08 10.11
CA ALA A 236 -12.37 15.83 10.12
C ALA A 236 -13.02 15.97 11.51
N PHE A 237 -12.88 14.96 12.38
CA PHE A 237 -13.55 14.90 13.69
C PHE A 237 -12.58 14.97 14.88
N GLY A 238 -11.29 14.89 14.62
CA GLY A 238 -10.24 14.95 15.62
C GLY A 238 -9.96 13.61 16.30
N GLU A 239 -8.71 13.48 16.74
CA GLU A 239 -8.16 12.27 17.37
C GLU A 239 -8.94 11.73 18.57
N LYS A 240 -9.58 12.59 19.36
CA LYS A 240 -10.35 12.15 20.52
C LYS A 240 -11.51 11.24 20.09
N GLU A 241 -12.15 11.53 18.97
CA GLU A 241 -13.29 10.75 18.48
C GLU A 241 -12.82 9.45 17.83
N VAL A 242 -11.72 9.48 17.06
CA VAL A 242 -11.20 8.26 16.40
C VAL A 242 -10.64 7.28 17.42
N ARG A 243 -9.91 7.75 18.42
CA ARG A 243 -9.33 6.88 19.46
C ARG A 243 -10.38 6.20 20.35
N LYS A 244 -11.63 6.68 20.37
CA LYS A 244 -12.74 5.96 21.00
C LYS A 244 -13.14 4.72 20.20
N VAL A 245 -13.02 4.78 18.86
CA VAL A 245 -13.37 3.69 17.95
C VAL A 245 -12.18 2.73 17.79
N VAL A 246 -10.98 3.26 17.53
CA VAL A 246 -9.76 2.47 17.34
C VAL A 246 -8.66 3.00 18.26
N PRO A 247 -8.53 2.45 19.49
CA PRO A 247 -7.51 2.89 20.43
C PRO A 247 -6.10 2.47 19.97
N ALA A 248 -5.14 3.39 20.06
CA ALA A 248 -3.78 3.20 19.56
C ALA A 248 -3.05 1.95 20.12
N HIS A 249 -3.36 1.53 21.35
CA HIS A 249 -2.73 0.36 21.97
C HIS A 249 -3.19 -0.98 21.38
N TRP A 250 -4.29 -0.99 20.62
CA TRP A 250 -4.75 -2.19 19.89
C TRP A 250 -4.01 -2.39 18.58
N LEU A 251 -3.52 -1.31 17.94
CA LEU A 251 -2.90 -1.40 16.61
C LEU A 251 -1.70 -2.36 16.55
N PRO A 252 -0.73 -2.35 17.50
CA PRO A 252 0.36 -3.33 17.46
C PRO A 252 -0.13 -4.78 17.66
N ARG A 253 -1.19 -4.98 18.46
CA ARG A 253 -1.77 -6.31 18.71
C ARG A 253 -2.50 -6.83 17.49
N LEU A 254 -3.26 -5.98 16.80
CA LEU A 254 -3.91 -6.31 15.54
C LEU A 254 -2.87 -6.57 14.45
N ALA A 255 -1.82 -5.76 14.38
CA ALA A 255 -0.72 -5.97 13.43
C ALA A 255 -0.06 -7.35 13.60
N ALA A 256 0.21 -7.74 14.86
CA ALA A 256 0.73 -9.07 15.18
C ALA A 256 -0.30 -10.18 14.90
N LEU A 257 -1.58 -9.95 15.21
CA LEU A 257 -2.65 -10.90 14.92
C LEU A 257 -2.75 -11.22 13.43
N GLY A 258 -2.64 -10.23 12.55
CA GLY A 258 -2.66 -10.45 11.10
C GLY A 258 -1.53 -11.36 10.61
N VAL A 259 -0.30 -11.12 11.08
CA VAL A 259 0.87 -11.98 10.80
C VAL A 259 0.66 -13.39 11.35
N LEU A 260 0.11 -13.51 12.57
CA LEU A 260 -0.18 -14.80 13.20
C LEU A 260 -1.29 -15.57 12.49
N ILE A 261 -2.31 -14.89 11.95
CA ILE A 261 -3.33 -15.51 11.10
C ILE A 261 -2.66 -16.10 9.86
N TYR A 262 -1.86 -15.31 9.15
CA TYR A 262 -1.17 -15.76 7.94
C TYR A 262 -0.27 -16.98 8.25
N GLY A 263 0.63 -16.85 9.22
CA GLY A 263 1.52 -17.94 9.62
C GLY A 263 0.75 -19.16 10.15
N GLY A 264 -0.35 -18.92 10.87
CA GLY A 264 -1.23 -19.95 11.43
C GLY A 264 -1.89 -20.80 10.33
N VAL A 265 -2.39 -20.18 9.26
CA VAL A 265 -2.95 -20.91 8.10
C VAL A 265 -1.90 -21.83 7.47
N GLY A 266 -0.66 -21.33 7.32
CA GLY A 266 0.44 -22.16 6.83
C GLY A 266 0.80 -23.30 7.79
N MET A 267 0.78 -23.06 9.10
CA MET A 267 1.02 -24.10 10.11
C MET A 267 -0.06 -25.18 10.12
N ILE A 268 -1.33 -24.81 9.93
CA ILE A 268 -2.44 -25.78 9.82
C ILE A 268 -2.22 -26.69 8.59
N SER A 269 -1.74 -26.13 7.48
CA SER A 269 -1.41 -26.90 6.28
C SER A 269 -0.32 -27.95 6.57
N LEU A 270 0.73 -27.56 7.31
CA LEU A 270 1.79 -28.49 7.76
C LEU A 270 1.26 -29.61 8.67
N LEU A 271 0.40 -29.28 9.63
CA LEU A 271 -0.20 -30.26 10.55
C LEU A 271 -1.05 -31.31 9.80
N ASN A 272 -1.60 -30.95 8.65
CA ASN A 272 -2.35 -31.84 7.78
C ASN A 272 -1.48 -32.57 6.73
N ASN A 273 -0.16 -32.66 6.96
CA ASN A 273 0.82 -33.33 6.09
C ASN A 273 0.96 -32.71 4.68
N LYS A 274 0.67 -31.42 4.52
CA LYS A 274 0.94 -30.67 3.29
C LYS A 274 2.10 -29.70 3.48
N PRO A 275 2.76 -29.23 2.40
CA PRO A 275 3.74 -28.15 2.50
C PRO A 275 3.14 -26.89 3.17
N PHE A 276 3.98 -26.07 3.80
CA PHE A 276 3.54 -24.80 4.38
C PHE A 276 2.94 -23.91 3.29
N LEU A 277 1.76 -23.36 3.56
CA LEU A 277 0.89 -22.60 2.65
C LEU A 277 0.27 -23.39 1.48
N ASP A 278 0.29 -24.74 1.50
CA ASP A 278 -0.58 -25.53 0.64
C ASP A 278 -1.96 -25.70 1.28
N TYR A 279 -2.86 -24.80 0.92
CA TYR A 279 -4.21 -24.70 1.48
C TYR A 279 -5.16 -25.83 1.07
N SER A 280 -4.75 -26.73 0.17
CA SER A 280 -5.59 -27.87 -0.27
C SER A 280 -6.02 -28.79 0.88
N ALA A 281 -5.31 -28.74 2.01
CA ALA A 281 -5.61 -29.49 3.22
C ALA A 281 -6.66 -28.85 4.15
N LEU A 282 -7.13 -27.63 3.86
CA LEU A 282 -8.02 -26.89 4.76
C LEU A 282 -9.50 -27.28 4.65
N ALA A 283 -9.88 -27.96 3.56
CA ALA A 283 -11.24 -28.41 3.32
C ALA A 283 -11.26 -29.80 2.68
N HIS A 284 -12.46 -30.37 2.53
CA HIS A 284 -12.64 -31.66 1.87
C HIS A 284 -12.36 -31.61 0.37
N ASP A 285 -12.61 -30.46 -0.25
CA ASP A 285 -12.30 -30.21 -1.65
C ASP A 285 -11.04 -29.31 -1.74
N PRO A 286 -10.01 -29.70 -2.51
CA PRO A 286 -8.77 -28.93 -2.62
C PRO A 286 -8.98 -27.48 -3.06
N VAL A 287 -9.88 -27.24 -4.01
CA VAL A 287 -10.17 -25.89 -4.51
C VAL A 287 -10.87 -25.07 -3.43
N HIS A 288 -11.86 -25.64 -2.76
CA HIS A 288 -12.48 -24.97 -1.62
C HIS A 288 -11.50 -24.66 -0.48
N GLY A 289 -10.52 -25.54 -0.25
CA GLY A 289 -9.43 -25.30 0.69
C GLY A 289 -8.55 -24.12 0.29
N GLN A 290 -8.23 -23.99 -1.00
CA GLN A 290 -7.50 -22.85 -1.56
C GLN A 290 -8.26 -21.54 -1.38
N HIS A 291 -9.55 -21.50 -1.69
CA HIS A 291 -10.42 -20.34 -1.45
C HIS A 291 -10.40 -19.89 0.01
N LEU A 292 -10.58 -20.83 0.93
CA LEU A 292 -10.57 -20.53 2.36
C LEU A 292 -9.19 -20.05 2.83
N GLY A 293 -8.11 -20.72 2.39
CA GLY A 293 -6.75 -20.37 2.76
C GLY A 293 -6.37 -18.97 2.31
N VAL A 294 -6.62 -18.64 1.04
CA VAL A 294 -6.39 -17.31 0.46
C VAL A 294 -7.18 -16.25 1.20
N LEU A 295 -8.49 -16.45 1.43
CA LEU A 295 -9.31 -15.50 2.18
C LEU A 295 -8.75 -15.21 3.58
N LEU A 296 -8.30 -16.25 4.30
CA LEU A 296 -7.75 -16.11 5.64
C LEU A 296 -6.38 -15.40 5.64
N VAL A 297 -5.49 -15.74 4.71
CA VAL A 297 -4.19 -15.05 4.63
C VAL A 297 -4.37 -13.60 4.20
N GLU A 298 -5.24 -13.32 3.24
CA GLU A 298 -5.57 -11.95 2.83
C GLU A 298 -6.21 -11.14 3.97
N LEU A 299 -7.08 -11.75 4.78
CA LEU A 299 -7.59 -11.11 6.00
C LEU A 299 -6.46 -10.77 6.96
N GLY A 300 -5.49 -11.69 7.12
CA GLY A 300 -4.28 -11.46 7.90
C GLY A 300 -3.48 -10.26 7.38
N VAL A 301 -3.21 -10.21 6.07
CA VAL A 301 -2.52 -9.09 5.41
C VAL A 301 -3.28 -7.78 5.66
N GLY A 302 -4.59 -7.77 5.41
CA GLY A 302 -5.41 -6.56 5.54
C GLY A 302 -5.43 -6.01 6.95
N ILE A 303 -5.53 -6.87 7.98
CA ILE A 303 -5.44 -6.46 9.38
C ILE A 303 -4.07 -5.86 9.69
N THR A 304 -2.98 -6.48 9.23
CA THR A 304 -1.62 -5.97 9.47
C THR A 304 -1.39 -4.63 8.80
N VAL A 305 -1.74 -4.51 7.52
CA VAL A 305 -1.58 -3.28 6.74
C VAL A 305 -2.42 -2.14 7.32
N PHE A 306 -3.70 -2.39 7.61
CA PHE A 306 -4.57 -1.43 8.29
C PHE A 306 -3.94 -0.90 9.58
N SER A 307 -3.48 -1.83 10.41
CA SER A 307 -2.97 -1.51 11.74
C SER A 307 -1.67 -0.71 11.68
N VAL A 308 -0.76 -1.08 10.77
CA VAL A 308 0.56 -0.42 10.63
C VAL A 308 0.40 0.98 10.03
N ILE A 309 -0.41 1.15 8.98
CA ILE A 309 -0.62 2.46 8.35
C ILE A 309 -1.25 3.42 9.36
N LEU A 310 -2.30 3.00 10.06
CA LEU A 310 -2.97 3.84 11.04
C LEU A 310 -2.06 4.13 12.25
N LEU A 311 -1.21 3.18 12.64
CA LEU A 311 -0.22 3.38 13.70
C LEU A 311 0.81 4.46 13.32
N ILE A 312 1.36 4.38 12.10
CA ILE A 312 2.31 5.38 11.60
C ILE A 312 1.65 6.76 11.60
N PHE A 313 0.41 6.85 11.10
CA PHE A 313 -0.33 8.11 11.10
C PHE A 313 -0.53 8.66 12.51
N TYR A 314 -1.00 7.85 13.46
CA TYR A 314 -1.19 8.29 14.86
C TYR A 314 0.10 8.78 15.52
N VAL A 315 1.22 8.12 15.24
CA VAL A 315 2.53 8.52 15.78
C VAL A 315 2.97 9.87 15.22
N LEU A 316 2.77 10.11 13.92
CA LEU A 316 3.08 11.39 13.27
C LEU A 316 2.12 12.50 13.73
N ALA A 317 0.82 12.25 13.74
CA ALA A 317 -0.21 13.21 14.11
C ALA A 317 -0.11 13.65 15.59
N ASN A 318 0.23 12.74 16.50
CA ASN A 318 0.40 13.07 17.92
C ASN A 318 1.59 14.01 18.17
N ARG A 319 2.67 13.92 17.38
CA ARG A 319 3.79 14.87 17.48
C ARG A 319 3.43 16.28 17.02
N ARG A 320 2.54 16.40 16.02
CA ARG A 320 2.08 17.69 15.47
C ARG A 320 1.47 18.58 16.54
N ARG A 321 0.86 17.97 17.55
CA ARG A 321 0.14 18.67 18.62
C ARG A 321 1.04 19.05 19.81
N GLN A 322 2.32 18.66 19.78
CA GLN A 322 3.29 18.95 20.85
C GLN A 322 4.29 20.06 20.49
N SER A 323 4.66 20.22 19.21
CA SER A 323 5.47 21.34 18.70
C SER A 323 4.65 22.62 18.66
#